data_AF-A0A1E7IQI2-F1
#
_entry.id   AF-A0A1E7IQI2-F1
#
_cell.length_a   1.000
_cell.length_b   1.000
_cell.length_c   1.000
_cell.angle_alpha   90.00
_cell.angle_beta   90.00
_cell.angle_gamma   90.00
#
_symmetry.space_group_name_H-M   'P 1'
#
loop_
_entity.id
_entity.type
_entity.pdbx_description
1 polymer ?
#
loop_
_entity_poly.entity_id
_entity_poly.type
_entity_poly.pdbx_seq_one_letter_code
_entity_poly.pdbx_strand_id
1 'polypeptide(L)'
;MSTAPDNGQVLYDLLPAIYREKDNGDLQAYLAAYGELFDAIERTLDQKLADNFPDTPDEGIICQDWLLPYFAKLLDARLVSPHAAGRRDEISHAVSWRQRKGSTSVVEDIAESVGGMEVEVQEGWQRVATTARIGMPLLPAVNFGVSPAPDMEIPSEAARHPGLLAATVDLRYVSRVIKQQTGCGEAKVQGNPHGVPCFPGGYDDATRRTVDLRTPSWSQGHHHPKRILLYAPPAPGFFSEVRHEIHWKDRAKPEFAKLIEIIDSEKRYLVRNISGQPIHFIGQVKLLKAKDYTLEGFSFGTTISCKLGRLFLKDVAAPKVVAQYDGPLAPSLSAKGCLFRDVTTATGLMRLEYCTVLRKTIAEWIEASDCIFLGILQKDHLHAVPPLSGCIRYSRLPVMPLGVVSLFHCTMDKPIFFQDDYGEYACAVLHPATLDSIKHGAEDGGEMGCYHDRRYVLRGEAIIDKLTDFLPVGLEAVLVPDMNLVCAPPIVET
;
A
#
# COMPACT_ATOMS: atom_id res chain seq x y z
N MET A 1 -4.39 -23.30 -12.53
CA MET A 1 -4.01 -23.16 -13.96
C MET A 1 -4.98 -23.98 -14.77
N SER A 2 -6.06 -23.36 -15.26
CA SER A 2 -6.90 -24.00 -16.28
C SER A 2 -6.00 -24.20 -17.51
N THR A 3 -5.75 -25.46 -17.88
CA THR A 3 -5.08 -25.77 -19.15
C THR A 3 -5.94 -25.19 -20.25
N ALA A 4 -5.44 -24.18 -20.95
CA ALA A 4 -6.14 -23.66 -22.13
C ALA A 4 -6.52 -24.85 -23.02
N PRO A 5 -7.76 -24.92 -23.52
CA PRO A 5 -8.15 -25.99 -24.42
C PRO A 5 -7.20 -25.98 -25.61
N ASP A 6 -6.63 -27.13 -25.93
CA ASP A 6 -5.90 -27.35 -27.17
C ASP A 6 -6.90 -27.93 -28.18
N ASN A 7 -7.73 -27.04 -28.75
CA ASN A 7 -8.74 -27.48 -29.69
C ASN A 7 -8.12 -28.11 -30.95
N GLY A 8 -6.85 -27.81 -31.25
CA GLY A 8 -6.11 -28.45 -32.35
C GLY A 8 -5.95 -29.95 -32.13
N GLN A 9 -5.53 -30.33 -30.94
CA GLN A 9 -5.42 -31.74 -30.56
C GLN A 9 -6.80 -32.42 -30.49
N VAL A 10 -7.80 -31.75 -29.94
CA VAL A 10 -9.18 -32.27 -29.89
C VAL A 10 -9.71 -32.54 -31.30
N LEU A 11 -9.52 -31.62 -32.25
CA LEU A 11 -9.94 -31.80 -33.65
C LEU A 11 -9.22 -32.97 -34.33
N TYR A 12 -7.92 -33.14 -34.07
CA TYR A 12 -7.16 -34.29 -34.57
C TYR A 12 -7.67 -35.61 -33.99
N ASP A 13 -7.98 -35.64 -32.69
CA ASP A 13 -8.46 -36.84 -32.01
C ASP A 13 -9.89 -37.25 -32.41
N LEU A 14 -10.71 -36.29 -32.83
CA LEU A 14 -12.04 -36.53 -33.41
C LEU A 14 -11.96 -37.22 -34.79
N LEU A 15 -10.81 -37.20 -35.47
CA LEU A 15 -10.66 -37.89 -36.76
C LEU A 15 -10.63 -39.42 -36.59
N PRO A 16 -11.25 -40.17 -37.52
CA PRO A 16 -11.13 -41.63 -37.57
C PRO A 16 -9.67 -42.08 -37.59
N ALA A 17 -9.36 -43.17 -36.88
CA ALA A 17 -7.99 -43.70 -36.74
C ALA A 17 -7.27 -43.93 -38.09
N ILE A 18 -8.01 -44.34 -39.12
CA ILE A 18 -7.49 -44.58 -40.48
C ILE A 18 -6.79 -43.33 -41.07
N TYR A 19 -7.28 -42.12 -40.76
CA TYR A 19 -6.67 -40.89 -41.24
C TYR A 19 -5.46 -40.47 -40.40
N ARG A 20 -5.49 -40.74 -39.09
CA ARG A 20 -4.37 -40.47 -38.18
C ARG A 20 -3.17 -41.38 -38.45
N GLU A 21 -3.42 -42.65 -38.78
CA GLU A 21 -2.36 -43.61 -39.13
C GLU A 21 -1.68 -43.30 -40.47
N LYS A 22 -2.38 -42.59 -41.37
CA LYS A 22 -1.88 -42.19 -42.69
C LYS A 22 -1.24 -40.80 -42.72
N ASP A 23 -1.33 -40.04 -41.63
CA ASP A 23 -0.81 -38.69 -41.58
C ASP A 23 0.72 -38.71 -41.47
N ASN A 24 1.37 -37.82 -42.23
CA ASN A 24 2.80 -37.58 -42.15
C ASN A 24 3.15 -36.42 -41.17
N GLY A 25 2.13 -35.83 -40.53
CA GLY A 25 2.21 -34.69 -39.60
C GLY A 25 1.64 -33.40 -40.18
N ASP A 26 1.40 -33.34 -41.49
CA ASP A 26 0.85 -32.15 -42.17
C ASP A 26 -0.64 -31.94 -41.83
N LEU A 27 -1.42 -33.01 -41.69
CA LEU A 27 -2.83 -32.90 -41.31
C LEU A 27 -2.97 -32.47 -39.85
N GLN A 28 -2.14 -33.01 -38.96
CA GLN A 28 -2.05 -32.55 -37.57
C GLN A 28 -1.67 -31.06 -37.50
N ALA A 29 -0.64 -30.62 -38.23
CA ALA A 29 -0.24 -29.21 -38.27
C ALA A 29 -1.34 -28.30 -38.83
N TYR A 30 -2.04 -28.74 -39.86
CA TYR A 30 -3.19 -28.03 -40.42
C TYR A 30 -4.32 -27.87 -39.40
N LEU A 31 -4.74 -28.96 -38.73
CA LEU A 31 -5.77 -28.91 -37.70
C LEU A 31 -5.35 -28.12 -36.47
N ALA A 32 -4.06 -28.16 -36.11
CA ALA A 32 -3.51 -27.32 -35.05
C ALA A 32 -3.70 -25.83 -35.39
N ALA A 33 -3.46 -25.41 -36.64
CA ALA A 33 -3.71 -24.03 -37.06
C ALA A 33 -5.20 -23.63 -37.01
N TYR A 34 -6.14 -24.55 -37.31
CA TYR A 34 -7.57 -24.30 -37.05
C TYR A 34 -7.90 -24.27 -35.57
N GLY A 35 -7.25 -25.13 -34.78
CA GLY A 35 -7.34 -25.16 -33.32
C GLY A 35 -6.98 -23.81 -32.71
N GLU A 36 -5.87 -23.21 -33.13
CA GLU A 36 -5.46 -21.87 -32.66
C GLU A 36 -6.55 -20.82 -32.91
N LEU A 37 -7.22 -20.86 -34.06
CA LEU A 37 -8.35 -19.97 -34.36
C LEU A 37 -9.55 -20.24 -33.44
N PHE A 38 -9.91 -21.51 -33.21
CA PHE A 38 -11.00 -21.86 -32.30
C PHE A 38 -10.70 -21.47 -30.86
N ASP A 39 -9.48 -21.70 -30.39
CA ASP A 39 -9.03 -21.26 -29.07
C ASP A 39 -9.12 -19.74 -28.93
N ALA A 40 -8.77 -18.98 -29.98
CA ALA A 40 -8.91 -17.52 -29.97
C ALA A 40 -10.39 -17.07 -29.91
N ILE A 41 -11.28 -17.77 -30.62
CA ILE A 41 -12.73 -17.51 -30.58
C ILE A 41 -13.29 -17.85 -29.19
N GLU A 42 -12.94 -19.01 -28.65
CA GLU A 42 -13.37 -19.46 -27.32
C GLU A 42 -12.91 -18.50 -26.24
N ARG A 43 -11.62 -18.11 -26.23
CA ARG A 43 -11.10 -17.07 -25.31
C ARG A 43 -11.86 -15.75 -25.44
N THR A 44 -12.26 -15.37 -26.65
CA THR A 44 -13.06 -14.15 -26.87
C THR A 44 -14.48 -14.29 -26.30
N LEU A 45 -15.10 -15.46 -26.45
CA LEU A 45 -16.43 -15.74 -25.89
C LEU A 45 -16.40 -15.80 -24.36
N ASP A 46 -15.39 -16.46 -23.79
CA ASP A 46 -15.19 -16.52 -22.35
C ASP A 46 -14.95 -15.14 -21.75
N GLN A 47 -14.11 -14.32 -22.40
CA GLN A 47 -13.92 -12.93 -21.99
C GLN A 47 -15.23 -12.13 -22.07
N LYS A 48 -16.01 -12.29 -23.15
CA LYS A 48 -17.32 -11.62 -23.29
C LYS A 48 -18.33 -12.07 -22.23
N LEU A 49 -18.29 -13.33 -21.81
CA LEU A 49 -19.12 -13.82 -20.72
C LEU A 49 -18.69 -13.17 -19.41
N ALA A 50 -17.38 -13.19 -19.11
CA ALA A 50 -16.79 -12.58 -17.92
C ALA A 50 -17.06 -11.07 -17.84
N ASP A 51 -17.04 -10.38 -18.98
CA ASP A 51 -17.29 -8.94 -19.09
C ASP A 51 -18.68 -8.51 -18.61
N ASN A 52 -19.64 -9.43 -18.46
CA ASN A 52 -20.96 -9.13 -17.87
C ASN A 52 -20.94 -9.00 -16.34
N PHE A 53 -19.85 -9.43 -15.68
CA PHE A 53 -19.74 -9.49 -14.23
C PHE A 53 -18.62 -8.55 -13.76
N PRO A 54 -18.94 -7.38 -13.19
CA PRO A 54 -17.92 -6.43 -12.75
C PRO A 54 -17.12 -6.88 -11.53
N ASP A 55 -17.62 -7.88 -10.79
CA ASP A 55 -17.00 -8.39 -9.57
C ASP A 55 -15.69 -9.14 -9.87
N THR A 56 -14.85 -9.30 -8.85
CA THR A 56 -13.61 -10.08 -8.96
C THR A 56 -13.90 -11.54 -8.59
N PRO A 57 -13.94 -12.49 -9.55
CA PRO A 57 -14.17 -13.89 -9.23
C PRO A 57 -12.97 -14.51 -8.49
N ASP A 58 -13.21 -15.49 -7.63
CA ASP A 58 -12.17 -16.25 -6.93
C ASP A 58 -11.25 -17.01 -7.92
N GLU A 59 -11.86 -17.54 -8.98
CA GLU A 59 -11.18 -18.23 -10.07
C GLU A 59 -11.80 -17.83 -11.42
N GLY A 60 -10.97 -17.64 -12.45
CA GLY A 60 -11.43 -17.42 -13.82
C GLY A 60 -10.96 -16.09 -14.41
N ILE A 61 -11.67 -15.67 -15.45
CA ILE A 61 -11.37 -14.45 -16.21
C ILE A 61 -12.11 -13.27 -15.57
N ILE A 62 -11.42 -12.15 -15.43
CA ILE A 62 -11.96 -10.93 -14.83
C ILE A 62 -12.51 -10.04 -15.95
N CYS A 63 -13.62 -9.34 -15.68
CA CYS A 63 -14.14 -8.30 -16.56
C CYS A 63 -13.09 -7.21 -16.85
N GLN A 64 -13.03 -6.74 -18.09
CA GLN A 64 -12.03 -5.76 -18.52
C GLN A 64 -12.24 -4.38 -17.87
N ASP A 65 -11.14 -3.72 -17.46
CA ASP A 65 -11.17 -2.45 -16.72
C ASP A 65 -11.92 -1.31 -17.43
N TRP A 66 -11.95 -1.30 -18.76
CA TRP A 66 -12.61 -0.25 -19.55
C TRP A 66 -14.14 -0.31 -19.48
N LEU A 67 -14.71 -1.44 -19.03
CA LEU A 67 -16.15 -1.62 -18.84
C LEU A 67 -16.65 -1.04 -17.51
N LEU A 68 -15.77 -0.90 -16.50
CA LEU A 68 -16.14 -0.44 -15.17
C LEU A 68 -16.92 0.90 -15.17
N PRO A 69 -16.55 1.92 -15.98
CA PRO A 69 -17.33 3.16 -16.06
C PRO A 69 -18.77 2.98 -16.59
N TYR A 70 -19.04 1.95 -17.39
CA TYR A 70 -20.38 1.67 -17.90
C TYR A 70 -21.27 1.04 -16.83
N PHE A 71 -20.72 0.09 -16.06
CA PHE A 71 -21.41 -0.46 -14.89
C PHE A 71 -21.65 0.61 -13.83
N ALA A 72 -20.64 1.46 -13.58
CA ALA A 72 -20.78 2.60 -12.70
C ALA A 72 -21.91 3.53 -13.15
N LYS A 73 -22.02 3.85 -14.44
CA LYS A 73 -23.14 4.64 -14.98
C LYS A 73 -24.49 3.92 -14.84
N LEU A 74 -24.54 2.61 -15.07
CA LEU A 74 -25.77 1.81 -14.95
C LEU A 74 -26.29 1.79 -13.50
N LEU A 75 -25.39 1.62 -12.54
CA LEU A 75 -25.70 1.60 -11.11
C LEU A 75 -25.69 3.00 -10.48
N ASP A 76 -25.36 4.04 -11.24
CA ASP A 76 -25.15 5.43 -10.78
C ASP A 76 -24.06 5.54 -9.67
N ALA A 77 -23.08 4.64 -9.68
CA ALA A 77 -21.96 4.65 -8.75
C ALA A 77 -20.88 5.63 -9.22
N ARG A 78 -20.52 6.61 -8.38
CA ARG A 78 -19.36 7.48 -8.62
C ARG A 78 -18.08 6.74 -8.21
N LEU A 79 -17.20 6.45 -9.18
CA LEU A 79 -15.92 5.78 -8.92
C LEU A 79 -14.87 6.78 -8.46
N VAL A 80 -14.18 6.48 -7.36
CA VAL A 80 -13.20 7.39 -6.76
C VAL A 80 -11.86 6.70 -6.48
N SER A 81 -11.87 5.37 -6.32
CA SER A 81 -10.66 4.59 -6.06
C SER A 81 -9.66 4.72 -7.22
N PRO A 82 -8.36 4.90 -6.90
CA PRO A 82 -7.33 5.00 -7.94
C PRO A 82 -7.06 3.66 -8.64
N HIS A 83 -7.39 2.54 -8.00
CA HIS A 83 -7.10 1.19 -8.50
C HIS A 83 -8.31 0.56 -9.17
N ALA A 84 -8.08 -0.27 -10.19
CA ALA A 84 -9.16 -1.00 -10.85
C ALA A 84 -9.87 -2.00 -9.90
N ALA A 85 -9.15 -2.62 -8.97
CA ALA A 85 -9.73 -3.50 -7.96
C ALA A 85 -10.72 -2.74 -7.05
N GLY A 86 -10.28 -1.64 -6.43
CA GLY A 86 -11.19 -0.83 -5.58
C GLY A 86 -12.37 -0.24 -6.36
N ARG A 87 -12.19 0.12 -7.64
CA ARG A 87 -13.32 0.54 -8.50
C ARG A 87 -14.33 -0.58 -8.74
N ARG A 88 -13.91 -1.85 -8.78
CA ARG A 88 -14.83 -3.00 -8.82
C ARG A 88 -15.57 -3.14 -7.50
N ASP A 89 -14.87 -3.01 -6.38
CA ASP A 89 -15.49 -3.09 -5.05
C ASP A 89 -16.52 -1.97 -4.83
N GLU A 90 -16.28 -0.78 -5.39
CA GLU A 90 -17.28 0.30 -5.39
C GLU A 90 -18.54 -0.02 -6.20
N ILE A 91 -18.41 -0.80 -7.28
CA ILE A 91 -19.52 -1.24 -8.14
C ILE A 91 -20.29 -2.37 -7.46
N SER A 92 -19.59 -3.35 -6.91
CA SER A 92 -20.18 -4.51 -6.24
C SER A 92 -21.02 -4.10 -5.02
N HIS A 93 -20.52 -3.14 -4.23
CA HIS A 93 -21.22 -2.63 -3.05
C HIS A 93 -22.19 -1.49 -3.33
N ALA A 94 -22.33 -1.02 -4.58
CA ALA A 94 -23.09 0.19 -4.91
C ALA A 94 -24.53 0.19 -4.35
N VAL A 95 -25.22 -0.96 -4.42
CA VAL A 95 -26.60 -1.09 -3.92
C VAL A 95 -26.63 -1.15 -2.38
N SER A 96 -25.74 -1.93 -1.77
CA SER A 96 -25.76 -2.18 -0.33
C SER A 96 -25.37 -0.94 0.47
N TRP A 97 -24.41 -0.15 -0.01
CA TRP A 97 -24.02 1.12 0.61
C TRP A 97 -25.13 2.16 0.57
N ARG A 98 -25.91 2.22 -0.52
CA ARG A 98 -27.04 3.15 -0.61
C ARG A 98 -28.17 2.80 0.35
N GLN A 99 -28.47 1.52 0.51
CA GLN A 99 -29.52 1.06 1.41
C GLN A 99 -29.21 1.37 2.89
N ARG A 100 -27.93 1.42 3.25
CA ARG A 100 -27.44 1.63 4.61
C ARG A 100 -26.75 3.00 4.80
N LYS A 101 -27.02 3.96 3.91
CA LYS A 101 -26.42 5.30 3.91
C LYS A 101 -26.57 5.99 5.26
N GLY A 102 -25.49 6.59 5.75
CA GLY A 102 -25.44 7.32 7.02
C GLY A 102 -25.30 6.45 8.28
N SER A 103 -25.17 5.13 8.14
CA SER A 103 -24.74 4.25 9.23
C SER A 103 -23.21 4.23 9.36
N THR A 104 -22.70 4.05 10.57
CA THR A 104 -21.25 3.89 10.81
C THR A 104 -20.68 2.66 10.11
N SER A 105 -21.44 1.55 10.07
CA SER A 105 -21.03 0.33 9.36
C SER A 105 -20.73 0.57 7.88
N VAL A 106 -21.50 1.42 7.19
CA VAL A 106 -21.21 1.75 5.79
C VAL A 106 -20.01 2.66 5.65
N VAL A 107 -19.76 3.53 6.63
CA VAL A 107 -18.56 4.37 6.63
C VAL A 107 -17.29 3.51 6.73
N GLU A 108 -17.31 2.51 7.60
CA GLU A 108 -16.26 1.48 7.74
C GLU A 108 -16.12 0.68 6.44
N ASP A 109 -17.21 0.07 5.94
CA ASP A 109 -17.23 -0.72 4.71
C ASP A 109 -16.64 0.06 3.51
N ILE A 110 -16.97 1.36 3.38
CA ILE A 110 -16.47 2.24 2.31
C ILE A 110 -14.98 2.51 2.50
N ALA A 111 -14.55 2.83 3.71
CA ALA A 111 -13.15 3.13 3.98
C ALA A 111 -12.26 1.90 3.74
N GLU A 112 -12.74 0.70 4.09
CA GLU A 112 -12.05 -0.54 3.79
C GLU A 112 -12.02 -0.84 2.29
N SER A 113 -13.14 -0.71 1.58
CA SER A 113 -13.20 -1.06 0.14
C SER A 113 -12.48 -0.05 -0.75
N VAL A 114 -12.63 1.25 -0.50
CA VAL A 114 -11.99 2.31 -1.31
C VAL A 114 -10.55 2.52 -0.88
N GLY A 115 -10.34 2.53 0.43
CA GLY A 115 -9.08 2.84 1.07
C GLY A 115 -8.15 1.64 1.22
N GLY A 116 -8.65 0.40 1.17
CA GLY A 116 -7.92 -0.85 1.42
C GLY A 116 -7.17 -0.87 2.76
N MET A 117 -7.76 -0.23 3.77
CA MET A 117 -7.21 -0.13 5.12
C MET A 117 -8.36 -0.27 6.12
N GLU A 118 -8.10 -0.96 7.22
CA GLU A 118 -9.05 -1.03 8.33
C GLU A 118 -9.12 0.34 9.02
N VAL A 119 -10.32 0.75 9.41
CA VAL A 119 -10.54 2.01 10.10
C VAL A 119 -11.43 1.82 11.32
N GLU A 120 -11.11 2.54 12.38
CA GLU A 120 -11.98 2.66 13.55
C GLU A 120 -12.77 3.96 13.42
N VAL A 121 -14.10 3.84 13.26
CA VAL A 121 -14.97 4.99 13.05
C VAL A 121 -15.56 5.47 14.36
N GLN A 122 -15.43 6.76 14.61
CA GLN A 122 -15.95 7.40 15.82
C GLN A 122 -16.73 8.66 15.52
N GLU A 123 -17.86 8.80 16.20
CA GLU A 123 -18.70 9.98 16.04
C GLU A 123 -18.15 11.15 16.88
N GLY A 124 -17.90 12.29 16.23
CA GLY A 124 -17.29 13.45 16.86
C GLY A 124 -18.11 14.05 18.00
N TRP A 125 -19.42 13.84 18.04
CA TRP A 125 -20.27 14.31 19.15
C TRP A 125 -19.95 13.58 20.47
N GLN A 126 -19.47 12.35 20.41
CA GLN A 126 -19.06 11.58 21.59
C GLN A 126 -17.78 12.16 22.22
N ARG A 127 -16.98 12.88 21.42
CA ARG A 127 -15.72 13.54 21.82
C ARG A 127 -15.90 15.00 22.26
N VAL A 128 -17.14 15.49 22.33
CA VAL A 128 -17.45 16.87 22.75
C VAL A 128 -18.05 16.89 24.14
N ALA A 129 -17.57 17.83 24.96
CA ALA A 129 -18.14 18.07 26.29
C ALA A 129 -19.56 18.63 26.16
N THR A 130 -20.52 18.02 26.85
CA THR A 130 -21.91 18.46 26.89
C THR A 130 -22.39 18.55 28.33
N THR A 131 -23.33 19.46 28.59
CA THR A 131 -23.97 19.56 29.91
C THR A 131 -24.92 18.38 30.12
N ALA A 132 -24.76 17.66 31.23
CA ALA A 132 -25.65 16.55 31.59
C ALA A 132 -27.12 17.00 31.62
N ARG A 133 -28.00 16.21 31.00
CA ARG A 133 -29.44 16.43 31.01
C ARG A 133 -30.12 15.26 31.72
N ILE A 134 -31.13 15.58 32.54
CA ILE A 134 -31.99 14.57 33.15
C ILE A 134 -32.65 13.75 32.03
N GLY A 135 -32.59 12.43 32.14
CA GLY A 135 -33.19 11.51 31.15
C GLY A 135 -32.32 11.21 29.92
N MET A 136 -31.06 11.68 29.88
CA MET A 136 -30.13 11.23 28.85
C MET A 136 -29.81 9.74 29.06
N PRO A 137 -30.05 8.86 28.07
CA PRO A 137 -29.81 7.44 28.23
C PRO A 137 -28.30 7.17 28.34
N LEU A 138 -27.92 6.38 29.35
CA LEU A 138 -26.57 5.84 29.46
C LEU A 138 -26.52 4.54 28.65
N LEU A 139 -25.72 4.53 27.58
CA LEU A 139 -25.50 3.33 26.78
C LEU A 139 -24.76 2.27 27.62
N PRO A 140 -24.99 0.96 27.41
CA PRO A 140 -24.25 -0.09 28.12
C PRO A 140 -22.74 0.02 27.93
N ALA A 141 -21.96 -0.26 28.99
CA ALA A 141 -20.48 -0.21 28.94
C ALA A 141 -19.87 -1.13 27.88
N VAL A 142 -20.52 -2.26 27.59
CA VAL A 142 -20.11 -3.23 26.55
C VAL A 142 -20.05 -2.58 25.17
N ASN A 143 -20.93 -1.61 24.88
CA ASN A 143 -20.92 -0.89 23.60
C ASN A 143 -19.68 -0.01 23.42
N PHE A 144 -18.92 0.24 24.49
CA PHE A 144 -17.65 0.97 24.46
C PHE A 144 -16.44 0.02 24.56
N GLY A 145 -16.63 -1.29 24.37
CA GLY A 145 -15.57 -2.28 24.45
C GLY A 145 -15.05 -2.56 25.87
N VAL A 146 -15.76 -2.10 26.91
CA VAL A 146 -15.37 -2.32 28.31
C VAL A 146 -16.07 -3.57 28.85
N SER A 147 -15.28 -4.59 29.21
CA SER A 147 -15.75 -5.84 29.82
C SER A 147 -14.76 -6.32 30.90
N PRO A 148 -15.19 -6.64 32.13
CA PRO A 148 -16.58 -6.59 32.61
C PRO A 148 -17.12 -5.15 32.74
N ALA A 149 -18.43 -5.00 32.65
CA ALA A 149 -19.07 -3.70 32.89
C ALA A 149 -18.90 -3.29 34.37
N PRO A 150 -18.69 -2.00 34.67
CA PRO A 150 -18.56 -1.53 36.05
C PRO A 150 -19.86 -1.77 36.83
N ASP A 151 -19.73 -2.13 38.11
CA ASP A 151 -20.89 -2.30 38.98
C ASP A 151 -21.55 -0.95 39.25
N MET A 152 -22.81 -0.81 38.85
CA MET A 152 -23.59 0.40 39.01
C MET A 152 -24.10 0.59 40.45
N GLU A 153 -24.05 -0.45 41.31
CA GLU A 153 -24.39 -0.36 42.72
C GLU A 153 -23.28 0.31 43.54
N ILE A 154 -22.02 0.20 43.10
CA ILE A 154 -20.86 0.76 43.77
C ILE A 154 -20.54 2.14 43.18
N PRO A 155 -20.70 3.27 43.91
CA PRO A 155 -20.52 4.61 43.35
C PRO A 155 -19.15 4.87 42.72
N SER A 156 -18.08 4.26 43.25
CA SER A 156 -16.72 4.38 42.68
C SER A 156 -16.58 3.65 41.34
N GLU A 157 -17.30 2.55 41.14
CA GLU A 157 -17.30 1.81 39.88
C GLU A 157 -18.29 2.41 38.87
N ALA A 158 -19.48 2.80 39.31
CA ALA A 158 -20.45 3.53 38.50
C ALA A 158 -19.84 4.79 37.87
N ALA A 159 -19.01 5.52 38.62
CA ALA A 159 -18.29 6.69 38.11
C ALA A 159 -17.25 6.37 37.01
N ARG A 160 -16.86 5.11 36.84
CA ARG A 160 -15.95 4.65 35.78
C ARG A 160 -16.68 4.30 34.48
N HIS A 161 -18.01 4.35 34.46
CA HIS A 161 -18.78 3.97 33.28
C HIS A 161 -18.39 4.85 32.07
N PRO A 162 -17.91 4.27 30.95
CA PRO A 162 -17.33 5.02 29.83
C PRO A 162 -18.29 6.03 29.19
N GLY A 163 -19.58 5.70 29.17
CA GLY A 163 -20.63 6.60 28.68
C GLY A 163 -20.88 7.88 29.50
N LEU A 164 -20.30 8.01 30.70
CA LEU A 164 -20.48 9.22 31.52
C LEU A 164 -19.85 10.44 30.86
N LEU A 165 -20.54 11.57 30.96
CA LEU A 165 -20.12 12.86 30.40
C LEU A 165 -19.06 13.54 31.26
N ALA A 166 -17.97 12.84 31.59
CA ALA A 166 -16.87 13.42 32.34
C ALA A 166 -16.03 14.32 31.41
N ALA A 167 -16.11 15.64 31.59
CA ALA A 167 -15.22 16.59 30.93
C ALA A 167 -13.92 16.79 31.72
N THR A 168 -13.94 16.51 33.03
CA THR A 168 -12.78 16.53 33.91
C THR A 168 -12.24 15.14 34.10
N VAL A 169 -10.92 15.01 33.99
CA VAL A 169 -10.20 13.76 34.26
C VAL A 169 -10.45 13.28 35.68
N ASP A 170 -10.70 11.99 35.85
CA ASP A 170 -10.80 11.37 37.17
C ASP A 170 -9.42 11.22 37.81
N LEU A 171 -9.06 12.16 38.68
CA LEU A 171 -7.78 12.16 39.39
C LEU A 171 -7.64 11.04 40.43
N ARG A 172 -8.72 10.32 40.77
CA ARG A 172 -8.67 9.19 41.73
C ARG A 172 -7.97 7.98 41.13
N TYR A 173 -7.96 7.86 39.80
CA TYR A 173 -7.36 6.75 39.07
C TYR A 173 -6.40 7.27 38.01
N VAL A 174 -5.12 6.93 38.17
CA VAL A 174 -4.08 7.33 37.22
C VAL A 174 -4.28 6.61 35.90
N SER A 175 -4.01 7.33 34.80
CA SER A 175 -3.94 6.77 33.46
C SER A 175 -2.86 5.70 33.40
N ARG A 176 -3.26 4.48 33.02
CA ARG A 176 -2.34 3.37 32.81
C ARG A 176 -2.45 2.89 31.38
N VAL A 177 -1.31 2.62 30.76
CA VAL A 177 -1.25 1.89 29.49
C VAL A 177 -1.32 0.41 29.80
N ILE A 178 -2.33 -0.27 29.28
CA ILE A 178 -2.39 -1.72 29.26
C ILE A 178 -1.67 -2.18 27.99
N LYS A 179 -0.73 -3.09 28.18
CA LYS A 179 0.15 -3.60 27.12
C LYS A 179 -0.11 -5.09 26.95
N GLN A 180 -0.24 -5.54 25.71
CA GLN A 180 -0.27 -6.96 25.38
C GLN A 180 0.71 -7.23 24.25
N GLN A 181 1.51 -8.28 24.42
CA GLN A 181 2.31 -8.83 23.32
C GLN A 181 1.36 -9.55 22.37
N THR A 182 1.33 -9.08 21.13
CA THR A 182 0.58 -9.69 20.03
C THR A 182 1.57 -10.19 18.97
N GLY A 183 1.11 -10.98 18.00
CA GLY A 183 1.95 -11.40 16.87
C GLY A 183 2.45 -10.22 16.01
N CYS A 184 1.76 -9.09 16.10
CA CYS A 184 2.10 -7.83 15.46
C CYS A 184 3.19 -7.04 16.23
N GLY A 185 3.12 -7.07 17.57
CA GLY A 185 4.04 -6.34 18.42
C GLY A 185 3.41 -5.99 19.76
N GLU A 186 3.83 -4.88 20.36
CA GLU A 186 3.26 -4.40 21.62
C GLU A 186 2.01 -3.55 21.36
N ALA A 187 0.83 -4.17 21.47
CA ALA A 187 -0.45 -3.47 21.41
C ALA A 187 -0.70 -2.71 22.72
N LYS A 188 -1.24 -1.49 22.60
CA LYS A 188 -1.42 -0.56 23.73
C LYS A 188 -2.83 0.01 23.72
N VAL A 189 -3.41 0.12 24.91
CA VAL A 189 -4.68 0.80 25.14
C VAL A 189 -4.67 1.51 26.49
N GLN A 190 -5.42 2.59 26.60
CA GLN A 190 -5.71 3.23 27.86
C GLN A 190 -6.60 2.38 28.76
N GLY A 191 -6.12 2.04 29.95
CA GLY A 191 -6.84 1.20 30.91
C GLY A 191 -7.93 1.91 31.72
N ASN A 192 -7.88 3.23 31.85
CA ASN A 192 -8.96 4.02 32.50
C ASN A 192 -9.52 5.05 31.52
N PRO A 193 -10.73 4.88 30.98
CA PRO A 193 -11.31 5.78 29.98
C PRO A 193 -11.40 7.24 30.44
N HIS A 194 -11.69 7.48 31.72
CA HIS A 194 -11.83 8.85 32.28
C HIS A 194 -10.52 9.45 32.78
N GLY A 195 -9.39 8.76 32.60
CA GLY A 195 -8.04 9.23 32.96
C GLY A 195 -7.51 10.31 32.00
N VAL A 196 -6.34 10.87 32.32
CA VAL A 196 -5.53 11.64 31.35
C VAL A 196 -5.23 10.74 30.13
N PRO A 197 -5.40 11.20 28.89
CA PRO A 197 -5.21 10.33 27.74
C PRO A 197 -3.77 9.86 27.62
N CYS A 198 -3.55 8.56 27.48
CA CYS A 198 -2.20 8.01 27.27
C CYS A 198 -1.67 8.33 25.88
N PHE A 199 -2.56 8.36 24.88
CA PHE A 199 -2.26 8.71 23.49
C PHE A 199 -3.22 9.83 23.04
N PRO A 200 -2.94 11.10 23.39
CA PRO A 200 -3.83 12.20 23.06
C PRO A 200 -4.07 12.30 21.56
N GLY A 201 -5.34 12.35 21.15
CA GLY A 201 -5.74 12.40 19.75
C GLY A 201 -5.69 11.07 19.00
N GLY A 202 -5.39 9.94 19.67
CA GLY A 202 -5.53 8.60 19.11
C GLY A 202 -6.97 8.08 19.19
N TYR A 203 -7.21 6.88 18.67
CA TYR A 203 -8.53 6.23 18.68
C TYR A 203 -9.01 5.94 20.12
N ASP A 204 -8.10 5.67 21.05
CA ASP A 204 -8.40 5.37 22.44
C ASP A 204 -8.55 6.61 23.33
N ASP A 205 -8.34 7.81 22.77
CA ASP A 205 -8.55 9.08 23.48
C ASP A 205 -10.04 9.32 23.72
N ALA A 206 -10.49 8.96 24.92
CA ALA A 206 -11.86 9.17 25.36
C ALA A 206 -12.13 10.59 25.88
N THR A 207 -11.16 11.50 25.85
CA THR A 207 -11.35 12.84 26.41
C THR A 207 -12.37 13.65 25.62
N ARG A 208 -13.27 14.27 26.38
CA ARG A 208 -14.27 15.19 25.84
C ARG A 208 -13.70 16.59 25.84
N ARG A 209 -13.71 17.24 24.68
CA ARG A 209 -13.13 18.59 24.51
C ARG A 209 -14.20 19.61 24.11
N THR A 210 -13.84 20.88 24.20
CA THR A 210 -14.66 21.94 23.60
C THR A 210 -14.69 21.79 22.09
N VAL A 211 -15.77 22.26 21.47
CA VAL A 211 -15.92 22.23 20.02
C VAL A 211 -14.76 22.96 19.34
N ASP A 212 -14.10 22.28 18.40
CA ASP A 212 -13.06 22.83 17.54
C ASP A 212 -13.69 23.30 16.23
N LEU A 213 -13.54 24.60 15.92
CA LEU A 213 -14.11 25.24 14.74
C LEU A 213 -13.12 25.35 13.58
N ARG A 214 -11.88 24.87 13.74
CA ARG A 214 -10.88 24.89 12.68
C ARG A 214 -11.23 23.90 11.57
N THR A 215 -10.74 24.16 10.37
CA THR A 215 -10.78 23.19 9.27
C THR A 215 -10.08 21.90 9.70
N PRO A 216 -10.74 20.74 9.56
CA PRO A 216 -10.15 19.48 9.96
C PRO A 216 -8.91 19.17 9.13
N SER A 217 -7.88 18.69 9.80
CA SER A 217 -6.67 18.13 9.19
C SER A 217 -6.30 16.84 9.92
N TRP A 218 -5.15 16.26 9.57
CA TRP A 218 -4.63 15.09 10.27
C TRP A 218 -4.38 15.30 11.78
N SER A 219 -4.20 16.54 12.26
CA SER A 219 -3.84 16.84 13.67
C SER A 219 -4.79 17.76 14.44
N GLN A 220 -5.73 18.43 13.75
CA GLN A 220 -6.58 19.44 14.36
C GLN A 220 -7.97 19.49 13.73
N GLY A 221 -8.94 20.13 14.39
CA GLY A 221 -10.31 20.28 13.88
C GLY A 221 -11.17 19.02 14.06
N HIS A 222 -10.77 18.11 14.96
CA HIS A 222 -11.41 16.80 15.14
C HIS A 222 -12.66 16.85 16.02
N HIS A 223 -12.60 17.62 17.11
CA HIS A 223 -13.63 17.59 18.17
C HIS A 223 -14.82 18.47 17.80
N HIS A 224 -15.72 17.98 16.96
CA HIS A 224 -16.93 18.72 16.59
C HIS A 224 -18.10 17.74 16.32
N PRO A 225 -19.35 18.05 16.73
CA PRO A 225 -20.47 17.11 16.60
C PRO A 225 -20.79 16.70 15.16
N LYS A 226 -20.41 17.55 14.21
CA LYS A 226 -20.53 17.31 12.76
C LYS A 226 -19.33 16.60 12.14
N ARG A 227 -18.48 15.95 12.94
CA ARG A 227 -17.32 15.22 12.44
C ARG A 227 -17.52 13.73 12.63
N ILE A 228 -17.08 12.96 11.65
CA ILE A 228 -16.87 11.53 11.79
C ILE A 228 -15.37 11.31 11.66
N LEU A 229 -14.77 10.78 12.72
CA LEU A 229 -13.35 10.53 12.80
C LEU A 229 -13.11 9.10 12.32
N LEU A 230 -12.20 8.93 11.37
CA LEU A 230 -11.76 7.64 10.87
C LEU A 230 -10.31 7.49 11.29
N TYR A 231 -10.06 6.67 12.30
CA TYR A 231 -8.70 6.36 12.73
C TYR A 231 -8.18 5.20 11.90
N ALA A 232 -7.04 5.38 11.24
CA ALA A 232 -6.46 4.36 10.38
C ALA A 232 -4.98 4.14 10.71
N PRO A 233 -4.48 2.89 10.73
CA PRO A 233 -3.05 2.66 10.75
C PRO A 233 -2.42 3.21 9.47
N PRO A 234 -1.17 3.68 9.50
CA PRO A 234 -0.49 4.06 8.28
C PRO A 234 -0.26 2.78 7.47
N ALA A 235 -0.12 2.93 6.16
CA ALA A 235 0.18 1.78 5.33
C ALA A 235 1.53 1.14 5.72
N PRO A 236 1.66 -0.21 5.66
CA PRO A 236 2.87 -0.91 6.09
C PRO A 236 4.11 -0.62 5.22
N GLY A 237 3.90 -0.25 3.95
CA GLY A 237 5.00 -0.08 3.01
C GLY A 237 5.70 -1.40 2.68
N PHE A 238 7.03 -1.39 2.59
CA PHE A 238 7.84 -2.61 2.32
C PHE A 238 8.00 -3.53 3.53
N PHE A 239 7.75 -3.03 4.74
CA PHE A 239 8.02 -3.74 5.98
C PHE A 239 6.72 -3.93 6.75
N SER A 240 6.06 -5.05 6.49
CA SER A 240 5.01 -5.58 7.36
C SER A 240 5.62 -6.48 8.42
N GLU A 241 4.86 -6.73 9.47
CA GLU A 241 5.27 -7.60 10.58
C GLU A 241 5.25 -9.08 10.19
N VAL A 242 4.25 -9.49 9.41
CA VAL A 242 4.23 -10.82 8.79
C VAL A 242 5.18 -10.82 7.61
N ARG A 243 6.40 -11.32 7.82
CA ARG A 243 7.40 -11.48 6.76
C ARG A 243 8.02 -12.87 6.79
N HIS A 244 8.12 -13.47 5.61
CA HIS A 244 8.88 -14.71 5.44
C HIS A 244 10.36 -14.36 5.37
N GLU A 245 11.10 -14.70 6.42
CA GLU A 245 12.55 -14.52 6.45
C GLU A 245 13.24 -15.70 5.77
N ILE A 246 13.90 -15.42 4.64
CA ILE A 246 14.57 -16.43 3.83
C ILE A 246 16.03 -16.05 3.69
N HIS A 247 16.94 -16.98 3.95
CA HIS A 247 18.35 -16.76 3.61
C HIS A 247 18.53 -16.75 2.09
N TRP A 248 19.24 -15.75 1.55
CA TRP A 248 19.45 -15.63 0.10
C TRP A 248 20.00 -16.90 -0.55
N LYS A 249 20.84 -17.67 0.16
CA LYS A 249 21.39 -18.95 -0.32
C LYS A 249 20.33 -20.03 -0.51
N ASP A 250 19.28 -19.97 0.30
CA ASP A 250 18.26 -21.01 0.42
C ASP A 250 17.05 -20.76 -0.51
N ARG A 251 17.02 -19.63 -1.21
CA ARG A 251 15.93 -19.20 -2.11
C ARG A 251 15.51 -20.23 -3.17
N ALA A 252 16.41 -21.15 -3.54
CA ALA A 252 16.17 -22.17 -4.55
C ALA A 252 15.70 -23.52 -3.98
N LYS A 253 15.49 -23.62 -2.65
CA LYS A 253 14.98 -24.84 -2.03
C LYS A 253 13.52 -25.08 -2.44
N PRO A 254 13.10 -26.35 -2.57
CA PRO A 254 11.74 -26.70 -3.02
C PRO A 254 10.63 -26.20 -2.08
N GLU A 255 10.95 -25.95 -0.80
CA GLU A 255 10.02 -25.38 0.18
C GLU A 255 9.50 -23.99 -0.21
N PHE A 256 10.29 -23.20 -0.95
CA PHE A 256 9.93 -21.84 -1.36
C PHE A 256 9.39 -21.76 -2.79
N ALA A 257 9.22 -22.88 -3.49
CA ALA A 257 8.77 -22.90 -4.89
C ALA A 257 7.35 -22.32 -5.08
N LYS A 258 6.52 -22.31 -4.02
CA LYS A 258 5.21 -21.65 -4.02
C LYS A 258 5.29 -20.14 -3.79
N LEU A 259 6.40 -19.65 -3.25
CA LEU A 259 6.59 -18.25 -2.88
C LEU A 259 7.42 -17.47 -3.90
N ILE A 260 8.42 -18.13 -4.48
CA ILE A 260 9.45 -17.51 -5.32
C ILE A 260 9.53 -18.24 -6.66
N GLU A 261 9.39 -17.48 -7.74
CA GLU A 261 9.69 -17.92 -9.10
C GLU A 261 11.15 -17.56 -9.44
N ILE A 262 11.92 -18.54 -9.92
CA ILE A 262 13.31 -18.35 -10.37
C ILE A 262 13.44 -18.83 -11.80
N ILE A 263 13.86 -17.93 -12.70
CA ILE A 263 14.22 -18.25 -14.08
C ILE A 263 15.70 -17.94 -14.26
N ASP A 264 16.52 -18.99 -14.40
CA ASP A 264 17.96 -18.88 -14.70
C ASP A 264 18.24 -19.38 -16.12
N SER A 265 18.51 -18.44 -17.02
CA SER A 265 18.92 -18.69 -18.40
C SER A 265 20.36 -18.19 -18.62
N GLU A 266 20.98 -18.48 -19.77
CA GLU A 266 22.37 -18.06 -20.02
C GLU A 266 22.58 -16.54 -19.85
N LYS A 267 21.64 -15.72 -20.32
CA LYS A 267 21.72 -14.24 -20.31
C LYS A 267 20.90 -13.57 -19.22
N ARG A 268 19.89 -14.23 -18.66
CA ARG A 268 18.89 -13.62 -17.77
C ARG A 268 18.77 -14.42 -16.48
N TYR A 269 18.66 -13.71 -15.37
CA TYR A 269 18.38 -14.27 -14.05
C TYR A 269 17.24 -13.48 -13.40
N LEU A 270 16.03 -14.04 -13.38
CA LEU A 270 14.85 -13.44 -12.77
C LEU A 270 14.55 -14.15 -11.45
N VAL A 271 14.31 -13.36 -10.39
CA VAL A 271 13.72 -13.80 -9.14
C VAL A 271 12.52 -12.92 -8.88
N ARG A 272 11.34 -13.53 -8.77
CA ARG A 272 10.07 -12.82 -8.57
C ARG A 272 9.31 -13.42 -7.39
N ASN A 273 8.74 -12.55 -6.56
CA ASN A 273 7.78 -12.94 -5.55
C ASN A 273 6.40 -13.19 -6.20
N ILE A 274 5.89 -14.42 -6.09
CA ILE A 274 4.58 -14.83 -6.62
C ILE A 274 3.53 -15.01 -5.53
N SER A 275 3.92 -14.95 -4.26
CA SER A 275 3.03 -15.21 -3.13
C SER A 275 2.07 -14.08 -2.80
N GLY A 276 2.37 -12.85 -3.26
CA GLY A 276 1.71 -11.63 -2.79
C GLY A 276 2.04 -11.25 -1.33
N GLN A 277 2.75 -12.10 -0.59
CA GLN A 277 3.16 -11.86 0.79
C GLN A 277 4.54 -11.22 0.86
N PRO A 278 4.82 -10.34 1.84
CA PRO A 278 6.14 -9.73 2.01
C PRO A 278 7.22 -10.76 2.35
N ILE A 279 8.27 -10.82 1.52
CA ILE A 279 9.41 -11.71 1.71
C ILE A 279 10.65 -10.88 2.04
N HIS A 280 11.35 -11.28 3.10
CA HIS A 280 12.57 -10.63 3.56
C HIS A 280 13.80 -11.53 3.37
N PHE A 281 14.75 -11.08 2.56
CA PHE A 281 15.99 -11.79 2.33
C PHE A 281 17.09 -11.40 3.30
N ILE A 282 17.66 -12.41 3.96
CA ILE A 282 18.80 -12.29 4.87
C ILE A 282 20.08 -12.82 4.21
N GLY A 283 21.18 -12.11 4.41
CA GLY A 283 22.51 -12.49 3.92
C GLY A 283 22.90 -11.80 2.61
N GLN A 284 24.21 -11.71 2.37
CA GLN A 284 24.77 -10.91 1.28
C GLN A 284 24.36 -11.44 -0.11
N VAL A 285 23.88 -10.53 -0.96
CA VAL A 285 23.51 -10.81 -2.34
C VAL A 285 24.67 -10.42 -3.26
N LYS A 286 25.42 -11.42 -3.74
CA LYS A 286 26.52 -11.23 -4.69
C LYS A 286 26.17 -11.81 -6.04
N LEU A 287 26.00 -10.94 -7.03
CA LEU A 287 25.65 -11.27 -8.41
C LEU A 287 26.94 -11.16 -9.25
N LEU A 288 27.63 -12.29 -9.38
CA LEU A 288 29.01 -12.34 -9.90
C LEU A 288 29.11 -12.69 -11.39
N LYS A 289 28.05 -13.19 -12.03
CA LYS A 289 28.09 -13.57 -13.45
C LYS A 289 27.70 -12.37 -14.32
N ALA A 290 28.18 -12.33 -15.55
CA ALA A 290 27.74 -11.34 -16.53
C ALA A 290 26.36 -11.74 -17.09
N LYS A 291 25.29 -11.35 -16.39
CA LYS A 291 23.88 -11.60 -16.75
C LYS A 291 23.03 -10.37 -16.46
N ASP A 292 21.84 -10.33 -17.05
CA ASP A 292 20.79 -9.39 -16.69
C ASP A 292 20.02 -9.95 -15.49
N TYR A 293 20.15 -9.29 -14.35
CA TYR A 293 19.53 -9.68 -13.09
C TYR A 293 18.26 -8.88 -12.85
N THR A 294 17.13 -9.57 -12.71
CA THR A 294 15.84 -8.95 -12.38
C THR A 294 15.36 -9.46 -11.01
N LEU A 295 15.15 -8.57 -10.06
CA LEU A 295 14.61 -8.88 -8.73
C LEU A 295 13.31 -8.12 -8.53
N GLU A 296 12.22 -8.84 -8.22
CA GLU A 296 10.87 -8.26 -8.13
C GLU A 296 10.15 -8.63 -6.81
N GLY A 297 9.74 -7.63 -6.03
CA GLY A 297 8.84 -7.82 -4.88
C GLY A 297 9.49 -8.31 -3.58
N PHE A 298 10.68 -7.82 -3.24
CA PHE A 298 11.46 -8.28 -2.07
C PHE A 298 11.99 -7.16 -1.19
N SER A 299 12.10 -7.42 0.10
CA SER A 299 12.91 -6.61 1.01
C SER A 299 14.21 -7.32 1.37
N PHE A 300 15.30 -6.57 1.51
CA PHE A 300 16.63 -7.12 1.84
C PHE A 300 17.13 -6.56 3.16
N GLY A 301 17.76 -7.40 3.97
CA GLY A 301 18.46 -6.97 5.19
C GLY A 301 19.91 -6.54 4.95
N THR A 302 20.46 -6.80 3.75
CA THR A 302 21.89 -6.55 3.45
C THR A 302 22.11 -5.98 2.06
N THR A 303 23.37 -5.70 1.72
CA THR A 303 23.78 -5.11 0.45
C THR A 303 23.55 -6.03 -0.74
N ILE A 304 22.98 -5.47 -1.82
CA ILE A 304 22.95 -6.09 -3.15
C ILE A 304 24.14 -5.59 -3.95
N SER A 305 24.98 -6.50 -4.43
CA SER A 305 26.14 -6.18 -5.26
C SER A 305 26.09 -6.89 -6.61
N CYS A 306 26.14 -6.10 -7.69
CA CYS A 306 26.28 -6.57 -9.06
C CYS A 306 27.47 -5.84 -9.71
N LYS A 307 28.48 -6.59 -10.18
CA LYS A 307 29.72 -5.99 -10.73
C LYS A 307 29.96 -6.24 -12.22
N LEU A 308 29.40 -7.30 -12.76
CA LEU A 308 29.67 -7.75 -14.14
C LEU A 308 28.40 -7.80 -15.00
N GLY A 309 27.24 -7.58 -14.40
CA GLY A 309 25.93 -7.68 -15.05
C GLY A 309 25.11 -6.40 -14.87
N ARG A 310 23.91 -6.40 -15.45
CA ARG A 310 22.95 -5.30 -15.31
C ARG A 310 21.94 -5.66 -14.23
N LEU A 311 21.52 -4.66 -13.46
CA LEU A 311 20.61 -4.86 -12.34
C LEU A 311 19.28 -4.14 -12.60
N PHE A 312 18.19 -4.92 -12.64
CA PHE A 312 16.82 -4.46 -12.75
C PHE A 312 16.10 -4.77 -11.44
N LEU A 313 15.61 -3.74 -10.75
CA LEU A 313 14.90 -3.86 -9.49
C LEU A 313 13.47 -3.32 -9.69
N LYS A 314 12.47 -4.08 -9.25
CA LYS A 314 11.08 -3.64 -9.25
C LYS A 314 10.44 -3.96 -7.90
N ASP A 315 9.86 -2.97 -7.24
CA ASP A 315 9.23 -3.18 -5.93
C ASP A 315 10.21 -3.84 -4.94
N VAL A 316 11.42 -3.28 -4.84
CA VAL A 316 12.50 -3.80 -3.98
C VAL A 316 12.88 -2.77 -2.92
N ALA A 317 12.98 -3.21 -1.67
CA ALA A 317 13.62 -2.46 -0.59
C ALA A 317 15.01 -3.04 -0.29
N ALA A 318 16.06 -2.21 -0.33
CA ALA A 318 17.42 -2.64 0.03
C ALA A 318 18.20 -1.57 0.79
N PRO A 319 18.97 -1.94 1.84
CA PRO A 319 19.73 -0.96 2.63
C PRO A 319 20.91 -0.41 1.83
N LYS A 320 21.47 -1.19 0.90
CA LYS A 320 22.52 -0.73 0.02
C LYS A 320 22.49 -1.47 -1.30
N VAL A 321 22.57 -0.74 -2.41
CA VAL A 321 22.70 -1.31 -3.75
C VAL A 321 23.97 -0.78 -4.40
N VAL A 322 24.81 -1.68 -4.89
CA VAL A 322 26.03 -1.36 -5.63
C VAL A 322 25.98 -2.07 -6.98
N ALA A 323 25.85 -1.28 -8.05
CA ALA A 323 25.91 -1.77 -9.43
C ALA A 323 27.11 -1.16 -10.15
N GLN A 324 27.85 -1.97 -10.90
CA GLN A 324 28.96 -1.54 -11.75
C GLN A 324 28.82 -2.25 -13.08
N TYR A 325 28.66 -1.48 -14.16
CA TYR A 325 28.60 -2.02 -15.51
C TYR A 325 29.06 -0.95 -16.50
N ASP A 326 30.19 -1.21 -17.16
CA ASP A 326 30.80 -0.33 -18.15
C ASP A 326 30.23 -0.64 -19.53
N GLY A 327 29.00 -0.19 -19.79
CA GLY A 327 28.33 -0.33 -21.08
C GLY A 327 27.84 1.01 -21.63
N PRO A 328 27.96 1.27 -22.95
CA PRO A 328 27.74 2.60 -23.50
C PRO A 328 26.26 3.04 -23.63
N LEU A 329 25.29 2.12 -23.56
CA LEU A 329 23.87 2.42 -23.91
C LEU A 329 22.81 1.79 -23.00
N ALA A 330 23.20 0.89 -22.08
CA ALA A 330 22.26 0.22 -21.20
C ALA A 330 22.50 0.66 -19.75
N PRO A 331 21.44 0.89 -18.96
CA PRO A 331 21.59 1.25 -17.56
C PRO A 331 22.29 0.13 -16.80
N SER A 332 23.24 0.50 -15.94
CA SER A 332 23.88 -0.44 -15.00
C SER A 332 22.89 -0.83 -13.90
N LEU A 333 22.06 0.13 -13.48
CA LEU A 333 20.95 -0.04 -12.56
C LEU A 333 19.68 0.59 -13.15
N SER A 334 18.61 -0.19 -13.24
CA SER A 334 17.25 0.30 -13.48
C SER A 334 16.37 -0.10 -12.30
N ALA A 335 15.84 0.86 -11.56
CA ALA A 335 14.97 0.60 -10.42
C ALA A 335 13.62 1.28 -10.60
N LYS A 336 12.53 0.56 -10.31
CA LYS A 336 11.16 1.07 -10.32
C LYS A 336 10.43 0.73 -9.02
N GLY A 337 9.83 1.72 -8.36
CA GLY A 337 9.07 1.47 -7.13
C GLY A 337 9.95 1.01 -5.98
N CYS A 338 11.22 1.45 -5.91
CA CYS A 338 12.20 0.91 -4.97
C CYS A 338 12.52 1.84 -3.80
N LEU A 339 12.80 1.24 -2.63
CA LEU A 339 13.26 1.94 -1.44
C LEU A 339 14.74 1.60 -1.17
N PHE A 340 15.60 2.62 -1.15
CA PHE A 340 17.01 2.45 -0.83
C PHE A 340 17.42 3.30 0.36
N ARG A 341 18.26 2.75 1.24
CA ARG A 341 19.00 3.62 2.16
C ARG A 341 20.18 4.27 1.43
N ASP A 342 21.02 3.46 0.78
CA ASP A 342 22.13 3.92 -0.05
C ASP A 342 22.10 3.25 -1.45
N VAL A 343 22.31 4.02 -2.51
CA VAL A 343 22.43 3.49 -3.88
C VAL A 343 23.69 4.04 -4.55
N THR A 344 24.42 3.17 -5.24
CA THR A 344 25.70 3.52 -5.85
C THR A 344 25.86 2.84 -7.20
N THR A 345 26.08 3.66 -8.23
CA THR A 345 26.61 3.23 -9.53
C THR A 345 27.92 3.96 -9.79
N ALA A 346 29.04 3.28 -9.56
CA ALA A 346 30.36 3.87 -9.79
C ALA A 346 30.61 4.13 -11.29
N THR A 347 29.98 3.34 -12.15
CA THR A 347 30.03 3.47 -13.61
C THR A 347 28.70 3.08 -14.25
N GLY A 348 28.42 3.66 -15.43
CA GLY A 348 27.19 3.44 -16.17
C GLY A 348 26.01 4.32 -15.74
N LEU A 349 24.91 4.24 -16.48
CA LEU A 349 23.68 4.99 -16.22
C LEU A 349 22.88 4.36 -15.07
N MET A 350 22.48 5.19 -14.10
CA MET A 350 21.48 4.87 -13.09
C MET A 350 20.11 5.42 -13.53
N ARG A 351 19.15 4.53 -13.76
CA ARG A 351 17.75 4.91 -14.04
C ARG A 351 16.86 4.59 -12.84
N LEU A 352 16.18 5.60 -12.31
CA LEU A 352 15.28 5.50 -11.16
C LEU A 352 13.89 6.04 -11.53
N GLU A 353 12.86 5.24 -11.31
CA GLU A 353 11.45 5.63 -11.48
C GLU A 353 10.70 5.33 -10.20
N TYR A 354 9.96 6.29 -9.65
CA TYR A 354 9.18 6.09 -8.42
C TYR A 354 10.05 5.50 -7.29
N CYS A 355 11.23 6.05 -7.04
CA CYS A 355 12.15 5.51 -6.02
C CYS A 355 12.34 6.50 -4.88
N THR A 356 12.52 5.99 -3.66
CA THR A 356 12.90 6.80 -2.50
C THR A 356 14.29 6.40 -2.04
N VAL A 357 15.20 7.37 -1.95
CA VAL A 357 16.55 7.16 -1.40
C VAL A 357 16.71 7.94 -0.10
N LEU A 358 16.86 7.23 1.01
CA LEU A 358 16.86 7.82 2.35
C LEU A 358 18.14 8.59 2.70
N ARG A 359 19.31 8.12 2.25
CA ARG A 359 20.59 8.66 2.74
C ARG A 359 21.56 9.11 1.66
N LYS A 360 21.97 8.23 0.73
CA LYS A 360 23.02 8.60 -0.23
C LYS A 360 22.78 8.02 -1.62
N THR A 361 22.91 8.88 -2.63
CA THR A 361 22.92 8.51 -4.04
C THR A 361 24.28 8.89 -4.63
N ILE A 362 25.01 7.90 -5.13
CA ILE A 362 26.26 8.10 -5.86
C ILE A 362 26.04 7.63 -7.30
N ALA A 363 26.09 8.56 -8.25
CA ALA A 363 25.91 8.25 -9.66
C ALA A 363 26.75 9.19 -10.53
N GLU A 364 27.45 8.63 -11.52
CA GLU A 364 28.13 9.44 -12.55
C GLU A 364 27.17 9.99 -13.60
N TRP A 365 26.16 9.19 -13.96
CA TRP A 365 25.12 9.51 -14.92
C TRP A 365 23.77 9.01 -14.37
N ILE A 366 22.80 9.92 -14.23
CA ILE A 366 21.50 9.63 -13.62
C ILE A 366 20.34 10.10 -14.50
N GLU A 367 19.33 9.25 -14.62
CA GLU A 367 17.99 9.55 -15.12
C GLU A 367 17.00 9.20 -14.01
N ALA A 368 16.31 10.20 -13.45
CA ALA A 368 15.34 9.98 -12.39
C ALA A 368 14.00 10.65 -12.68
N SER A 369 12.91 9.92 -12.47
CA SER A 369 11.53 10.41 -12.58
C SER A 369 10.78 10.10 -11.29
N ASP A 370 10.02 11.06 -10.78
CA ASP A 370 9.05 10.83 -9.69
C ASP A 370 9.69 10.25 -8.42
N CYS A 371 10.96 10.61 -8.19
CA CYS A 371 11.77 10.07 -7.10
C CYS A 371 11.82 11.04 -5.91
N ILE A 372 12.04 10.50 -4.71
CA ILE A 372 12.35 11.28 -3.51
C ILE A 372 13.78 11.00 -3.07
N PHE A 373 14.63 12.03 -3.12
CA PHE A 373 15.97 11.98 -2.56
C PHE A 373 16.00 12.75 -1.23
N LEU A 374 16.21 12.06 -0.12
CA LEU A 374 16.32 12.67 1.22
C LEU A 374 17.73 13.20 1.48
N GLY A 375 18.74 12.41 1.13
CA GLY A 375 20.13 12.76 1.39
C GLY A 375 20.94 13.08 0.14
N ILE A 376 22.27 13.00 0.24
CA ILE A 376 23.16 13.66 -0.72
C ILE A 376 23.16 12.91 -2.07
N LEU A 377 22.99 13.68 -3.14
CA LEU A 377 23.20 13.25 -4.52
C LEU A 377 24.55 13.78 -5.01
N GLN A 378 25.50 12.89 -5.28
CA GLN A 378 26.86 13.28 -5.69
C GLN A 378 27.45 12.31 -6.73
N LYS A 379 28.49 12.76 -7.42
CA LYS A 379 29.37 11.88 -8.21
C LYS A 379 30.39 11.17 -7.31
N ASP A 380 30.93 10.05 -7.79
CA ASP A 380 32.08 9.39 -7.17
C ASP A 380 33.38 10.03 -7.70
N HIS A 381 33.43 10.30 -9.01
CA HIS A 381 34.56 10.88 -9.74
C HIS A 381 34.21 12.29 -10.23
N LEU A 382 34.67 13.32 -9.52
CA LEU A 382 34.38 14.74 -9.81
C LEU A 382 34.69 15.18 -11.25
N HIS A 383 35.72 14.59 -11.88
CA HIS A 383 36.17 14.95 -13.23
C HIS A 383 35.61 14.05 -14.34
N ALA A 384 34.86 13.01 -14.00
CA ALA A 384 34.25 12.14 -15.02
C ALA A 384 33.09 12.88 -15.71
N VAL A 385 33.21 13.00 -17.03
CA VAL A 385 32.16 13.57 -17.88
C VAL A 385 31.34 12.41 -18.45
N PRO A 386 30.04 12.33 -18.13
CA PRO A 386 29.18 11.30 -18.68
C PRO A 386 29.01 11.49 -20.20
N PRO A 387 28.69 10.41 -20.96
CA PRO A 387 28.55 10.49 -22.41
C PRO A 387 27.38 11.40 -22.86
N LEU A 388 26.35 11.53 -22.03
CA LEU A 388 25.17 12.38 -22.23
C LEU A 388 24.82 13.12 -20.94
N SER A 389 24.05 14.19 -21.06
CA SER A 389 23.50 14.89 -19.88
C SER A 389 22.44 14.02 -19.20
N GLY A 390 22.51 13.94 -17.87
CA GLY A 390 21.45 13.29 -17.07
C GLY A 390 20.20 14.17 -16.98
N CYS A 391 19.09 13.58 -16.55
CA CYS A 391 17.83 14.30 -16.33
C CYS A 391 17.17 13.84 -15.02
N ILE A 392 16.76 14.80 -14.20
CA ILE A 392 15.90 14.54 -13.04
C ILE A 392 14.63 15.35 -13.22
N ARG A 393 13.49 14.67 -13.21
CA ARG A 393 12.18 15.28 -13.44
C ARG A 393 11.15 14.87 -12.40
N TYR A 394 10.19 15.76 -12.13
CA TYR A 394 9.06 15.53 -11.21
C TYR A 394 9.48 14.91 -9.87
N SER A 395 10.68 15.28 -9.38
CA SER A 395 11.33 14.60 -8.26
C SER A 395 11.63 15.60 -7.14
N ARG A 396 11.70 15.08 -5.92
CA ARG A 396 12.13 15.85 -4.76
C ARG A 396 13.64 15.73 -4.57
N LEU A 397 14.32 16.87 -4.48
CA LEU A 397 15.76 16.97 -4.22
C LEU A 397 16.04 17.68 -2.89
N PRO A 398 17.09 17.33 -2.13
CA PRO A 398 17.41 18.02 -0.87
C PRO A 398 18.20 19.30 -1.10
N VAL A 399 19.10 19.30 -2.08
CA VAL A 399 19.84 20.46 -2.59
C VAL A 399 19.94 20.36 -4.11
N MET A 400 20.14 21.49 -4.79
CA MET A 400 20.33 21.47 -6.24
C MET A 400 21.61 20.69 -6.57
N PRO A 401 21.53 19.62 -7.39
CA PRO A 401 22.71 18.85 -7.74
C PRO A 401 23.70 19.71 -8.53
N LEU A 402 24.98 19.63 -8.15
CA LEU A 402 26.07 20.26 -8.88
C LEU A 402 26.45 19.37 -10.08
N GLY A 403 26.31 19.86 -11.31
CA GLY A 403 26.80 19.17 -12.51
C GLY A 403 25.94 19.33 -13.77
N VAL A 404 26.19 18.48 -14.77
CA VAL A 404 25.53 18.45 -16.09
C VAL A 404 24.23 17.62 -16.04
N VAL A 405 23.37 17.91 -15.07
CA VAL A 405 22.06 17.24 -14.92
C VAL A 405 20.97 18.27 -15.16
N SER A 406 20.13 18.02 -16.15
CA SER A 406 18.93 18.83 -16.41
C SER A 406 17.88 18.56 -15.34
N LEU A 407 17.24 19.62 -14.84
CA LEU A 407 16.17 19.54 -13.85
C LEU A 407 14.86 20.02 -14.48
N PHE A 408 13.76 19.30 -14.25
CA PHE A 408 12.46 19.63 -14.80
C PHE A 408 11.33 19.38 -13.78
N HIS A 409 10.58 20.43 -13.40
CA HIS A 409 9.51 20.34 -12.39
C HIS A 409 9.91 19.62 -11.08
N CYS A 410 11.12 19.85 -10.58
CA CYS A 410 11.57 19.33 -9.30
C CYS A 410 11.17 20.25 -8.14
N THR A 411 10.95 19.68 -6.95
CA THR A 411 10.73 20.43 -5.71
C THR A 411 11.88 20.23 -4.71
N MET A 412 12.09 21.24 -3.87
CA MET A 412 13.04 21.20 -2.75
C MET A 412 12.35 21.06 -1.39
N ASP A 413 11.01 20.97 -1.40
CA ASP A 413 10.20 20.88 -0.20
C ASP A 413 10.58 19.66 0.65
N LYS A 414 10.36 19.75 1.96
CA LYS A 414 10.73 18.69 2.89
C LYS A 414 9.62 17.63 2.94
N PRO A 415 9.89 16.36 2.57
CA PRO A 415 8.96 15.26 2.77
C PRO A 415 8.84 14.97 4.28
N ILE A 416 7.64 14.61 4.72
CA ILE A 416 7.39 14.13 6.08
C ILE A 416 6.95 12.68 5.95
N PHE A 417 7.68 11.76 6.57
CA PHE A 417 7.34 10.35 6.59
C PHE A 417 6.77 9.94 7.95
N PHE A 418 5.99 8.86 8.01
CA PHE A 418 5.65 8.23 9.28
C PHE A 418 6.90 7.67 9.98
N GLN A 419 7.78 7.05 9.20
CA GLN A 419 9.11 6.58 9.62
C GLN A 419 10.11 6.78 8.47
N ASP A 420 11.35 7.14 8.80
CA ASP A 420 12.46 7.27 7.85
C ASP A 420 13.61 6.28 8.12
N ASP A 421 13.52 5.48 9.19
CA ASP A 421 14.45 4.40 9.48
C ASP A 421 14.16 3.16 8.63
N TYR A 422 15.17 2.70 7.90
CA TYR A 422 15.05 1.55 7.01
C TYR A 422 14.81 0.26 7.81
N GLY A 423 13.75 -0.47 7.46
CA GLY A 423 13.39 -1.75 8.08
C GLY A 423 12.23 -1.66 9.07
N GLU A 424 11.84 -0.44 9.44
CA GLU A 424 10.70 -0.18 10.33
C GLU A 424 9.37 -0.14 9.55
N TYR A 425 8.28 -0.39 10.27
CA TYR A 425 6.91 -0.30 9.74
C TYR A 425 6.64 1.10 9.19
N ALA A 426 5.94 1.19 8.05
CA ALA A 426 5.63 2.44 7.36
C ALA A 426 6.85 3.29 6.94
N CYS A 427 8.04 2.68 6.83
CA CYS A 427 9.24 3.36 6.34
C CYS A 427 9.00 3.98 4.96
N ALA A 428 9.35 5.27 4.81
CA ALA A 428 9.17 6.09 3.63
C ALA A 428 7.71 6.29 3.16
N VAL A 429 6.71 5.94 3.98
CA VAL A 429 5.31 6.23 3.68
C VAL A 429 5.02 7.69 4.01
N LEU A 430 4.49 8.43 3.04
CA LEU A 430 4.24 9.87 3.20
C LEU A 430 3.19 10.11 4.29
N HIS A 431 3.55 10.98 5.23
CA HIS A 431 2.64 11.47 6.24
C HIS A 431 1.67 12.49 5.62
N PRO A 432 0.38 12.55 6.02
CA PRO A 432 -0.59 13.54 5.51
C PRO A 432 -0.19 15.01 5.69
N ALA A 433 0.77 15.28 6.59
CA ALA A 433 1.36 16.61 6.80
C ALA A 433 2.30 17.05 5.68
N THR A 434 2.71 16.14 4.80
CA THR A 434 3.58 16.46 3.67
C THR A 434 2.87 17.42 2.71
N LEU A 435 3.64 18.32 2.12
CA LEU A 435 3.14 19.30 1.17
C LEU A 435 2.63 18.66 -0.13
N ASP A 436 1.63 19.28 -0.74
CA ASP A 436 1.01 18.82 -1.99
C ASP A 436 2.00 18.75 -3.15
N SER A 437 3.06 19.56 -3.12
CA SER A 437 4.16 19.52 -4.08
C SER A 437 4.91 18.17 -4.12
N ILE A 438 4.73 17.30 -3.12
CA ILE A 438 5.30 15.95 -3.05
C ILE A 438 4.19 14.89 -3.12
N LYS A 439 3.06 15.12 -2.43
CA LYS A 439 1.90 14.22 -2.44
C LYS A 439 1.22 14.11 -3.82
N HIS A 440 1.27 15.16 -4.63
CA HIS A 440 0.66 15.24 -5.96
C HIS A 440 1.64 15.76 -7.02
N GLY A 441 2.94 15.77 -6.72
CA GLY A 441 3.95 16.36 -7.60
C GLY A 441 4.57 15.39 -8.61
N ALA A 442 4.14 14.12 -8.63
CA ALA A 442 4.53 13.20 -9.70
C ALA A 442 3.96 13.67 -11.06
N GLU A 443 4.53 13.17 -12.15
CA GLU A 443 4.18 13.53 -13.54
C GLU A 443 2.67 13.41 -13.84
N ASP A 444 2.01 12.43 -13.23
CA ASP A 444 0.59 12.13 -13.41
C ASP A 444 -0.32 12.75 -12.33
N GLY A 445 0.24 13.59 -11.44
CA GLY A 445 -0.47 14.17 -10.30
C GLY A 445 -0.56 13.26 -9.06
N GLY A 446 0.11 12.11 -9.06
CA GLY A 446 0.21 11.21 -7.91
C GLY A 446 1.34 11.55 -6.92
N GLU A 447 1.53 10.65 -5.96
CA GLU A 447 2.58 10.78 -4.95
C GLU A 447 3.96 10.43 -5.51
N MET A 448 4.99 11.21 -5.15
CA MET A 448 6.37 10.88 -5.49
C MET A 448 6.89 9.70 -4.64
N GLY A 449 7.90 9.00 -5.14
CA GLY A 449 8.69 8.03 -4.39
C GLY A 449 8.24 6.58 -4.52
N CYS A 450 8.78 5.72 -3.65
CA CYS A 450 8.69 4.25 -3.73
C CYS A 450 7.27 3.66 -3.68
N TYR A 451 6.28 4.43 -3.22
CA TYR A 451 4.90 3.97 -3.12
C TYR A 451 3.95 4.56 -4.15
N HIS A 452 4.46 5.29 -5.15
CA HIS A 452 3.67 5.87 -6.24
C HIS A 452 2.61 4.91 -6.81
N ASP A 453 3.03 3.70 -7.20
CA ASP A 453 2.14 2.68 -7.78
C ASP A 453 1.12 2.14 -6.76
N ARG A 454 1.35 2.32 -5.44
CA ARG A 454 0.42 1.90 -4.38
C ARG A 454 -0.63 2.96 -4.05
N ARG A 455 -0.36 4.23 -4.37
CA ARG A 455 -1.32 5.36 -4.31
C ARG A 455 -1.87 5.59 -2.89
N TYR A 456 -1.04 5.51 -1.86
CA TYR A 456 -1.49 5.62 -0.47
C TYR A 456 -2.15 6.96 -0.16
N VAL A 457 -1.56 8.08 -0.61
CA VAL A 457 -2.18 9.41 -0.46
C VAL A 457 -3.54 9.47 -1.17
N LEU A 458 -3.60 9.08 -2.44
CA LEU A 458 -4.83 9.15 -3.24
C LEU A 458 -5.93 8.21 -2.71
N ARG A 459 -5.56 7.07 -2.12
CA ARG A 459 -6.52 6.18 -1.44
C ARG A 459 -7.16 6.87 -0.24
N GLY A 460 -6.36 7.52 0.62
CA GLY A 460 -6.90 8.28 1.76
C GLY A 460 -7.83 9.42 1.33
N GLU A 461 -7.46 10.15 0.27
CA GLU A 461 -8.29 11.21 -0.30
C GLU A 461 -9.58 10.66 -0.93
N ALA A 462 -9.50 9.52 -1.62
CA ALA A 462 -10.65 8.85 -2.22
C ALA A 462 -11.68 8.41 -1.17
N ILE A 463 -11.25 7.97 0.03
CA ILE A 463 -12.16 7.67 1.14
C ILE A 463 -12.97 8.92 1.51
N ILE A 464 -12.28 10.04 1.78
CA ILE A 464 -12.94 11.29 2.19
C ILE A 464 -13.89 11.78 1.12
N ASP A 465 -13.45 11.79 -0.15
CA ASP A 465 -14.27 12.19 -1.28
C ASP A 465 -15.50 11.27 -1.41
N LYS A 466 -15.33 9.94 -1.39
CA LYS A 466 -16.45 8.99 -1.48
C LYS A 466 -17.46 9.20 -0.35
N LEU A 467 -17.01 9.38 0.88
CA LEU A 467 -17.88 9.53 2.05
C LEU A 467 -18.78 10.77 1.96
N THR A 468 -18.42 11.80 1.21
CA THR A 468 -19.30 12.97 1.00
C THR A 468 -20.68 12.57 0.45
N ASP A 469 -20.75 11.49 -0.33
CA ASP A 469 -21.99 10.98 -0.90
C ASP A 469 -22.79 10.10 0.07
N PHE A 470 -22.18 9.62 1.15
CA PHE A 470 -22.77 8.62 2.07
C PHE A 470 -23.01 9.15 3.48
N LEU A 471 -22.44 10.30 3.82
CA LEU A 471 -22.70 10.95 5.09
C LEU A 471 -24.02 11.73 5.09
N PRO A 472 -24.71 11.81 6.26
CA PRO A 472 -25.80 12.75 6.48
C PRO A 472 -25.39 14.20 6.21
N VAL A 473 -26.37 15.03 5.82
CA VAL A 473 -26.13 16.42 5.44
C VAL A 473 -25.42 17.18 6.57
N GLY A 474 -24.28 17.79 6.21
CA GLY A 474 -23.49 18.62 7.10
C GLY A 474 -22.50 17.87 7.99
N LEU A 475 -22.44 16.54 7.94
CA LEU A 475 -21.32 15.79 8.53
C LEU A 475 -20.12 15.79 7.59
N GLU A 476 -18.92 15.85 8.18
CA GLU A 476 -17.64 15.80 7.46
C GLU A 476 -16.81 14.63 8.02
N ALA A 477 -16.28 13.81 7.12
CA ALA A 477 -15.31 12.77 7.45
C ALA A 477 -13.91 13.38 7.67
N VAL A 478 -13.17 12.84 8.62
CA VAL A 478 -11.77 13.20 8.87
C VAL A 478 -10.96 11.94 9.06
N LEU A 479 -9.96 11.73 8.20
CA LEU A 479 -9.02 10.63 8.31
C LEU A 479 -7.86 11.04 9.22
N VAL A 480 -7.66 10.29 10.30
CA VAL A 480 -6.64 10.53 11.30
C VAL A 480 -5.71 9.32 11.34
N PRO A 481 -4.43 9.46 10.99
CA PRO A 481 -3.51 8.34 11.09
C PRO A 481 -3.15 8.04 12.55
N ASP A 482 -3.19 6.78 12.95
CA ASP A 482 -2.86 6.34 14.32
C ASP A 482 -1.95 5.09 14.31
N MET A 483 -0.75 5.21 14.90
CA MET A 483 0.21 4.10 14.98
C MET A 483 -0.26 3.00 15.93
N ASN A 484 -1.16 3.28 16.87
CA ASN A 484 -1.60 2.30 17.86
C ASN A 484 -2.54 1.25 17.25
N LEU A 485 -3.11 1.52 16.07
CA LEU A 485 -3.97 0.62 15.32
C LEU A 485 -3.19 -0.35 14.41
N VAL A 486 -1.86 -0.32 14.44
CA VAL A 486 -1.04 -1.31 13.68
C VAL A 486 -1.26 -2.71 14.23
N CYS A 487 -1.42 -2.84 15.56
CA CYS A 487 -1.81 -4.10 16.20
C CYS A 487 -3.27 -4.07 16.63
N ALA A 488 -3.89 -5.24 16.58
CA ALA A 488 -5.17 -5.44 17.25
C ALA A 488 -5.06 -5.00 18.72
N PRO A 489 -5.97 -4.13 19.19
CA PRO A 489 -5.89 -3.58 20.52
C PRO A 489 -6.06 -4.68 21.57
N PRO A 490 -5.36 -4.58 22.71
CA PRO A 490 -5.45 -5.59 23.75
C PRO A 490 -6.83 -5.60 24.39
N ILE A 491 -7.31 -6.79 24.75
CA ILE A 491 -8.57 -6.92 25.49
C ILE A 491 -8.31 -6.46 26.93
N VAL A 492 -9.03 -5.43 27.36
CA VAL A 492 -8.91 -4.88 28.71
C VAL A 492 -9.68 -5.78 29.69
N GLU A 493 -9.05 -6.88 30.13
CA GLU A 493 -9.49 -7.62 31.31
C GLU A 493 -9.09 -6.80 32.55
N THR A 494 -10.03 -6.08 33.16
CA THR A 494 -9.76 -5.32 34.41
C THR A 494 -9.75 -6.18 35.65
#